data_AF-A0A7V2RUD9-F1
#
_entry.id   AF-A0A7V2RUD9-F1
#
_cell.length_a   1.000
_cell.length_b   1.000
_cell.length_c   1.000
_cell.angle_alpha   90.00
_cell.angle_beta   90.00
_cell.angle_gamma   90.00
#
_symmetry.space_group_name_H-M   'P 1'
#
loop_
_entity.id
_entity.type
_entity.pdbx_description
1 polymer ?
#
loop_
_entity_poly.entity_id
_entity_poly.type
_entity_poly.pdbx_seq_one_letter_code
_entity_poly.pdbx_strand_id
1 'polypeptide(L)'
;FGYFPCYTVGALLAAQLFRAVRAALPDLPRALAAGEFGDLLGWLREKIHGQGSRPEFAELVREASGAPLSCDAFFAHLAERYGTAPESTAA
;
A
#
# COMPACT_ATOMS: atom_id res chain seq x y z
N PHE A 1 -9.37 -12.01 -21.09
CA PHE A 1 -8.80 -12.61 -19.86
C PHE A 1 -7.79 -11.63 -19.27
N GLY A 2 -7.56 -11.65 -17.95
CA GLY A 2 -6.54 -10.79 -17.31
C GLY A 2 -7.06 -9.68 -16.38
N TYR A 3 -8.38 -9.55 -16.20
CA TYR A 3 -8.95 -8.58 -15.25
C TYR A 3 -8.85 -9.06 -13.79
N PHE A 4 -9.07 -10.36 -13.55
CA PHE A 4 -9.07 -10.91 -12.19
C PHE A 4 -7.74 -10.68 -11.42
N PRO A 5 -6.55 -10.86 -12.03
CA PRO A 5 -5.28 -10.53 -11.37
C PRO A 5 -5.19 -9.08 -10.85
N CYS A 6 -5.92 -8.13 -11.45
CA CYS A 6 -5.91 -6.73 -11.01
C CYS A 6 -6.41 -6.56 -9.57
N TYR A 7 -7.29 -7.44 -9.07
CA TYR A 7 -7.72 -7.39 -7.67
C TYR A 7 -6.57 -7.68 -6.71
N THR A 8 -5.78 -8.72 -7.01
CA THR A 8 -4.59 -9.05 -6.21
C THR A 8 -3.55 -7.96 -6.32
N VAL A 9 -3.26 -7.46 -7.53
CA VAL A 9 -2.33 -6.33 -7.71
C VAL A 9 -2.78 -5.10 -6.93
N GLY A 10 -4.08 -4.80 -6.91
CA GLY A 10 -4.64 -3.70 -6.13
C GLY A 10 -4.43 -3.87 -4.62
N ALA A 11 -4.61 -5.10 -4.09
CA ALA A 11 -4.36 -5.38 -2.68
C ALA A 11 -2.88 -5.24 -2.29
N LEU A 12 -1.97 -5.73 -3.14
CA LEU A 12 -0.52 -5.56 -2.95
C LEU A 12 -0.14 -4.08 -2.93
N LEU A 13 -0.63 -3.33 -3.93
CA LEU A 13 -0.37 -1.91 -4.06
C LEU A 13 -0.90 -1.13 -2.84
N ALA A 14 -2.13 -1.41 -2.39
CA ALA A 14 -2.72 -0.74 -1.24
C ALA A 14 -1.85 -0.91 0.02
N ALA A 15 -1.36 -2.13 0.28
CA ALA A 15 -0.49 -2.40 1.42
C ALA A 15 0.85 -1.65 1.30
N GLN A 16 1.46 -1.65 0.11
CA GLN A 16 2.73 -0.96 -0.15
C GLN A 16 2.61 0.56 -0.03
N LEU A 17 1.55 1.15 -0.60
CA LEU A 17 1.28 2.58 -0.47
C LEU A 17 0.94 2.96 0.97
N PHE A 18 0.20 2.11 1.69
CA PHE A 18 -0.11 2.36 3.10
C PHE A 18 1.15 2.37 3.97
N ARG A 19 2.11 1.47 3.70
CA ARG A 19 3.42 1.49 4.35
C ARG A 19 4.18 2.78 4.05
N ALA A 20 4.17 3.22 2.78
CA ALA A 20 4.85 4.44 2.37
C ALA A 20 4.26 5.69 3.02
N VAL A 21 2.93 5.83 3.05
CA VAL A 21 2.28 6.99 3.67
C VAL A 21 2.42 6.99 5.20
N ARG A 22 2.45 5.82 5.87
CA ARG A 22 2.78 5.75 7.32
C ARG A 22 4.20 6.24 7.62
N ALA A 23 5.15 6.02 6.71
CA ALA A 23 6.51 6.54 6.86
C ALA A 23 6.58 8.06 6.60
N ALA A 24 5.82 8.56 5.61
CA ALA A 24 5.75 9.98 5.29
C ALA A 24 4.95 10.80 6.33
N LEU A 25 3.94 10.19 6.95
CA LEU A 25 3.04 10.79 7.93
C LEU A 25 3.06 9.94 9.22
N PRO A 26 4.05 10.11 10.11
CA PRO A 26 4.18 9.29 11.32
C PRO A 26 2.95 9.33 12.24
N ASP A 27 2.23 10.46 12.23
CA ASP A 27 1.03 10.71 13.05
C ASP A 27 -0.26 10.13 12.45
N LEU A 28 -0.18 9.53 11.27
CA LEU A 28 -1.33 9.01 10.53
C LEU A 28 -2.20 8.04 11.34
N PRO A 29 -1.66 7.07 12.12
CA PRO A 29 -2.50 6.16 12.91
C PRO A 29 -3.40 6.89 13.92
N ARG A 30 -2.88 7.94 14.57
CA ARG A 30 -3.64 8.77 15.50
C ARG A 30 -4.75 9.53 14.76
N ALA A 31 -4.41 10.16 13.62
CA ALA A 31 -5.36 10.89 12.80
C ALA A 31 -6.51 9.99 12.32
N LEU A 32 -6.20 8.78 11.82
CA LEU A 32 -7.20 7.80 11.40
C LEU A 32 -8.13 7.39 12.55
N ALA A 33 -7.58 7.17 13.76
CA ALA A 33 -8.38 6.84 14.93
C ALA A 33 -9.32 7.99 15.35
N ALA A 34 -8.94 9.24 15.07
CA ALA A 34 -9.74 10.44 15.30
C ALA A 34 -10.73 10.76 14.15
N GLY A 35 -10.73 9.97 13.05
CA GLY A 35 -11.54 10.25 11.86
C GLY A 35 -10.98 11.38 10.98
N GLU A 36 -9.72 11.75 11.17
CA GLU A 36 -9.02 12.78 10.39
C GLU A 36 -8.32 12.14 9.18
N PHE A 37 -8.92 12.28 7.99
CA PHE A 37 -8.40 11.68 6.75
C PHE A 37 -7.71 12.68 5.81
N GLY A 38 -7.64 13.96 6.21
CA GLY A 38 -7.19 15.06 5.35
C GLY A 38 -5.80 14.84 4.78
N ASP A 39 -4.82 14.54 5.64
CA ASP A 39 -3.42 14.37 5.24
C ASP A 39 -3.22 13.11 4.38
N LEU A 40 -3.92 12.02 4.70
CA LEU A 40 -3.91 10.80 3.87
C LEU A 40 -4.44 11.08 2.46
N LEU A 41 -5.59 11.74 2.36
CA LEU A 41 -6.17 12.11 1.07
C LEU A 41 -5.30 13.11 0.32
N GLY A 42 -4.69 14.07 1.01
CA GLY A 42 -3.72 15.00 0.44
C GLY A 42 -2.54 14.27 -0.18
N TRP A 43 -1.92 13.37 0.57
CA TRP A 43 -0.80 12.55 0.09
C TRP A 43 -1.19 11.70 -1.13
N LEU A 44 -2.34 11.02 -1.08
CA LEU A 44 -2.83 10.21 -2.22
C LEU A 44 -3.13 11.08 -3.45
N ARG A 45 -3.66 12.29 -3.26
CA ARG A 45 -3.90 13.23 -4.38
C ARG A 45 -2.59 13.66 -5.03
N GLU A 46 -1.56 13.95 -4.24
CA GLU A 46 -0.26 14.38 -4.77
C GLU A 46 0.49 13.22 -5.45
N LYS A 47 0.60 12.08 -4.76
CA LYS A 47 1.47 10.97 -5.17
C LYS A 47 0.83 9.99 -6.15
N ILE A 48 -0.50 9.86 -6.14
CA ILE A 48 -1.23 8.85 -6.93
C ILE A 48 -2.27 9.49 -7.85
N HIS A 49 -3.34 10.05 -7.29
CA HIS A 49 -4.50 10.46 -8.09
C HIS A 49 -4.17 11.60 -9.07
N GLY A 50 -3.33 12.55 -8.65
CA GLY A 50 -2.93 13.69 -9.47
C GLY A 50 -1.99 13.33 -10.63
N GLN A 51 -1.35 12.15 -10.60
CA GLN A 51 -0.50 11.68 -11.69
C GLN A 51 -1.33 11.12 -12.86
N GLY A 52 -2.57 10.68 -12.60
CA GLY A 52 -3.43 10.07 -13.62
C GLY A 52 -2.74 8.92 -14.34
N SER A 53 -2.91 8.86 -15.66
CA SER A 53 -2.26 7.87 -16.53
C SER A 53 -0.98 8.39 -17.19
N ARG A 54 -0.35 9.44 -16.63
CA ARG A 54 0.87 10.03 -17.21
C ARG A 54 2.11 9.13 -17.03
N PRO A 55 2.43 8.65 -15.82
CA PRO A 55 3.51 7.69 -15.63
C PRO A 55 3.05 6.26 -15.94
N GLU A 56 4.01 5.41 -16.33
CA GLU A 56 3.81 3.97 -16.34
C GLU A 56 3.57 3.44 -14.92
N PHE A 57 2.80 2.36 -14.80
CA PHE A 57 2.43 1.81 -13.49
C PHE A 57 3.65 1.54 -12.59
N ALA A 58 4.68 0.89 -13.11
CA ALA A 58 5.88 0.56 -12.34
C ALA A 58 6.64 1.80 -11.86
N GLU A 59 6.62 2.88 -12.65
CA GLU A 59 7.22 4.15 -12.27
C GLU A 59 6.42 4.84 -11.18
N LEU A 60 5.09 4.92 -11.34
CA LEU A 60 4.18 5.48 -10.33
C LEU A 60 4.36 4.80 -8.97
N VAL A 61 4.40 3.46 -8.95
CA VAL A 61 4.59 2.70 -7.71
C VAL A 61 5.95 3.00 -7.09
N ARG A 62 7.01 3.02 -7.90
CA ARG A 62 8.38 3.30 -7.41
C ARG A 62 8.50 4.72 -6.86
N GLU A 63 7.91 5.71 -7.52
CA GLU A 63 7.94 7.11 -7.06
C GLU A 63 7.15 7.31 -5.77
N ALA A 64 5.95 6.73 -5.67
CA ALA A 64 5.09 6.89 -4.51
C ALA A 64 5.55 6.09 -3.29
N SER A 65 6.15 4.91 -3.49
CA SER A 65 6.51 4.00 -2.40
C SER A 65 8.02 3.84 -2.16
N GLY A 66 8.86 4.34 -3.06
CA GLY A 66 10.33 4.21 -3.00
C GLY A 66 10.88 2.88 -3.51
N ALA A 67 10.05 1.93 -3.93
CA ALA A 67 10.47 0.61 -4.39
C ALA A 67 9.53 0.04 -5.48
N PRO A 68 9.99 -0.94 -6.29
CA PRO A 68 9.11 -1.71 -7.17
C PRO A 68 7.98 -2.39 -6.38
N LEU A 69 6.88 -2.75 -7.06
CA LEU A 69 5.80 -3.49 -6.43
C LEU A 69 6.31 -4.85 -5.90
N SER A 70 6.07 -5.15 -4.62
CA SER A 70 6.40 -6.44 -4.01
C SER A 70 5.28 -6.94 -3.08
N CYS A 71 5.35 -8.22 -2.71
CA CYS A 71 4.41 -8.82 -1.76
C CYS A 71 4.75 -8.52 -0.29
N ASP A 72 5.90 -7.91 0.00
CA ASP A 72 6.44 -7.81 1.36
C ASP A 72 5.54 -6.97 2.27
N ALA A 73 5.07 -5.83 1.76
CA ALA A 73 4.18 -4.96 2.51
C ALA A 73 2.83 -5.63 2.78
N PHE A 74 2.35 -6.45 1.84
CA PHE A 74 1.10 -7.19 1.99
C PHE A 74 1.23 -8.29 3.04
N PHE A 75 2.29 -9.10 2.99
CA PHE A 75 2.52 -10.13 4.01
C PHE A 75 2.76 -9.53 5.39
N ALA A 76 3.51 -8.43 5.49
CA ALA A 76 3.67 -7.70 6.74
C ALA A 76 2.32 -7.19 7.29
N HIS A 77 1.47 -6.63 6.43
CA HIS A 77 0.12 -6.20 6.82
C HIS A 77 -0.74 -7.36 7.32
N LEU A 78 -0.71 -8.51 6.63
CA LEU A 78 -1.45 -9.69 7.07
C LEU A 78 -0.94 -10.22 8.41
N ALA A 79 0.38 -10.28 8.58
CA ALA A 79 1.00 -10.73 9.83
C ALA A 79 0.68 -9.79 11.01
N GLU A 80 0.71 -8.47 10.80
CA GLU A 80 0.34 -7.47 11.82
C GLU A 80 -1.14 -7.61 12.21
N ARG A 81 -2.03 -7.87 11.25
CA ARG A 81 -3.48 -7.89 11.48
C ARG A 81 -4.02 -9.22 11.99
N TYR A 82 -3.48 -10.33 11.52
CA TYR A 82 -4.00 -11.67 11.75
C TYR A 82 -3.02 -12.59 12.50
N GLY A 83 -1.82 -12.10 12.80
CA GLY A 83 -0.72 -12.90 13.33
C GLY A 83 0.10 -13.57 12.22
N THR A 84 1.29 -14.06 12.56
CA THR A 84 2.07 -14.91 11.65
C THR A 84 1.33 -16.21 11.40
N ALA A 85 1.25 -16.64 10.14
CA ALA A 85 0.80 -17.99 9.85
C ALA A 85 1.67 -18.98 10.65
N PRO A 86 1.10 -20.04 11.24
CA PRO A 86 1.92 -21.12 11.77
C PRO A 86 2.85 -21.58 10.66
N GLU A 87 4.13 -21.82 10.99
CA GLU A 87 5.08 -22.39 10.03
C GLU A 87 4.40 -23.60 9.37
N SER A 88 4.24 -23.55 8.05
CA SER A 88 3.84 -24.73 7.30
C SER A 88 4.99 -25.70 7.42
N THR A 89 4.92 -26.61 8.39
CA THR A 89 5.68 -27.85 8.36
C THR A 89 5.22 -28.59 7.11
N ALA A 90 5.87 -28.31 5.99
CA ALA A 90 5.73 -29.10 4.78
C ALA A 90 6.21 -30.52 5.13
N ALA A 91 5.25 -31.44 5.15
CA ALA A 91 5.49 -32.87 5.04
C ALA A 91 5.71 -33.24 3.56
#